data_AF-A0A2N0ETF5-F1
#
_entry.id   AF-A0A2N0ETF5-F1
#
_cell.length_a   1.000
_cell.length_b   1.000
_cell.length_c   1.000
_cell.angle_alpha   90.00
_cell.angle_beta   90.00
_cell.angle_gamma   90.00
#
_symmetry.space_group_name_H-M   'P 1'
#
loop_
_entity.id
_entity.type
_entity.pdbx_description
1 polymer ?
#
loop_
_entity_poly.entity_id
_entity_poly.type
_entity_poly.pdbx_seq_one_letter_code
_entity_poly.pdbx_strand_id
1 'polypeptide(L)'
;MKKITHTNLTYIVVLMLFSIQIHYAQVGIGTVTPRGALDLGSTTQGIIYPRVALTANNVQAPVTNPNGGNIVAGTMVYNTSLTTNAANNVYPGIYAWNGSIWSPQFIMEEYKKYEQTSVCQRTTIRQSNSNPNPNDDEDIAGLTNQTFTPKYAGTYKVEVRTNFGAGQLIDFTSLDAISLATSEGSFFFTMSGTGVDINPASSSYDYMEGWLYTHSYSTHNSNDSPALQDNTYLHNASLVYYLYLVGGTAYNFNLSICITTGHSYFLNNGDTGEGRGHVGHDRPCSVEFTYLRDN
;
A
#
# COMPACT_ATOMS: atom_id res chain seq x y z
N MET A 1 33.75 -81.97 8.52
CA MET A 1 33.85 -80.51 8.66
C MET A 1 35.16 -80.06 8.00
N LYS A 2 35.10 -79.32 6.87
CA LYS A 2 36.32 -78.84 6.17
C LYS A 2 36.92 -77.68 6.98
N LYS A 3 38.16 -77.81 7.45
CA LYS A 3 38.88 -76.74 8.16
C LYS A 3 39.28 -75.64 7.17
N ILE A 4 38.83 -74.41 7.42
CA ILE A 4 39.33 -73.23 6.73
C ILE A 4 40.78 -73.01 7.22
N THR A 5 41.76 -73.05 6.33
CA THR A 5 43.16 -72.80 6.64
C THR A 5 43.43 -71.29 6.73
N HIS A 6 44.38 -70.87 7.56
CA HIS A 6 44.70 -69.45 7.77
C HIS A 6 44.95 -68.68 6.47
N THR A 7 45.55 -69.32 5.46
CA THR A 7 45.77 -68.74 4.13
C THR A 7 44.46 -68.38 3.41
N ASN A 8 43.43 -69.22 3.52
CA ASN A 8 42.11 -68.95 2.94
C ASN A 8 41.39 -67.80 3.67
N LEU A 9 41.61 -67.67 4.98
CA LEU A 9 41.09 -66.54 5.76
C LEU A 9 41.77 -65.24 5.33
N THR A 10 43.08 -65.25 5.09
CA THR A 10 43.82 -64.07 4.60
C THR A 10 43.33 -63.63 3.22
N TYR A 11 43.10 -64.55 2.29
CA TYR A 11 42.56 -64.20 0.96
C TYR A 11 41.16 -63.59 1.04
N ILE A 12 40.29 -64.08 1.93
CA ILE A 12 38.95 -63.53 2.14
C ILE A 12 39.03 -62.11 2.74
N VAL A 13 39.93 -61.88 3.70
CA VAL A 13 40.13 -60.56 4.30
C VAL A 13 40.66 -59.56 3.28
N VAL A 14 41.61 -59.96 2.43
CA VAL A 14 42.13 -59.12 1.32
C VAL A 14 41.02 -58.80 0.31
N LEU A 15 40.18 -59.77 -0.05
CA LEU A 15 39.05 -59.57 -0.97
C LEU A 15 38.00 -58.58 -0.39
N MET A 16 37.71 -58.66 0.91
CA MET A 16 36.80 -57.72 1.59
C MET A 16 37.39 -56.30 1.64
N LEU A 17 38.70 -56.16 1.86
CA LEU A 17 39.37 -54.84 1.89
C LEU A 17 39.37 -54.15 0.52
N PHE A 18 39.35 -54.91 -0.58
CA PHE A 18 39.23 -54.37 -1.95
C PHE A 18 37.80 -53.98 -2.37
N SER A 19 36.78 -54.32 -1.56
CA SER A 19 35.37 -54.04 -1.88
C SER A 19 34.84 -52.71 -1.33
N ILE A 20 35.68 -51.92 -0.66
CA ILE A 20 35.30 -50.62 -0.08
C ILE A 20 35.28 -49.56 -1.20
N GLN A 21 34.12 -49.36 -1.82
CA GLN A 21 33.89 -48.25 -2.74
C GLN A 21 33.34 -47.05 -1.96
N ILE A 22 34.04 -45.91 -2.01
CA ILE A 22 33.55 -44.63 -1.47
C ILE A 22 32.66 -44.00 -2.54
N HIS A 23 31.35 -44.03 -2.35
CA HIS A 23 30.41 -43.34 -3.24
C HIS A 23 30.18 -41.91 -2.75
N TYR A 24 30.44 -40.93 -3.61
CA TYR A 24 29.96 -39.57 -3.41
C TYR A 24 28.52 -39.47 -3.91
N ALA A 25 27.59 -39.15 -3.01
CA ALA A 25 26.16 -39.05 -3.31
C ALA A 25 25.78 -37.60 -3.62
N GLN A 26 26.17 -37.11 -4.79
CA GLN A 26 25.63 -35.87 -5.35
C GLN A 26 24.79 -36.16 -6.58
N VAL A 27 23.63 -35.53 -6.65
CA VAL A 27 22.66 -35.73 -7.73
C VAL A 27 22.81 -34.59 -8.72
N GLY A 28 23.45 -34.86 -9.85
CA GLY A 28 23.40 -33.98 -11.02
C GLY A 28 22.21 -34.37 -11.91
N ILE A 29 21.29 -33.45 -12.18
CA ILE A 29 20.24 -33.64 -13.20
C ILE A 29 20.56 -32.72 -14.37
N GLY A 30 20.85 -33.30 -15.53
CA GLY A 30 21.31 -32.53 -16.70
C GLY A 30 22.76 -32.05 -16.63
N THR A 31 23.53 -32.47 -15.63
CA THR A 31 24.98 -32.19 -15.50
C THR A 31 25.73 -33.41 -14.98
N VAL A 32 26.91 -33.69 -15.54
CA VAL A 32 27.80 -34.78 -15.09
C VAL A 32 28.86 -34.30 -14.08
N THR A 33 28.96 -32.99 -13.85
CA THR A 33 29.87 -32.35 -12.89
C THR A 33 29.10 -31.49 -11.89
N PRO A 34 28.21 -32.09 -11.08
CA PRO A 34 27.42 -31.37 -10.09
C PRO A 34 28.29 -30.58 -9.11
N ARG A 35 27.90 -29.33 -8.85
CA ARG A 35 28.60 -28.37 -7.96
C ARG A 35 28.10 -28.39 -6.52
N GLY A 36 27.09 -29.18 -6.23
CA GLY A 36 26.51 -29.35 -4.89
C GLY A 36 25.82 -30.70 -4.77
N ALA A 37 25.22 -30.97 -3.60
CA ALA A 37 24.51 -32.23 -3.37
C ALA A 37 23.34 -32.45 -4.34
N LEU A 38 22.72 -31.36 -4.82
CA LEU A 38 21.81 -31.32 -5.96
C LEU A 38 22.26 -30.20 -6.89
N ASP A 39 22.46 -30.51 -8.16
CA ASP A 39 22.79 -29.53 -9.21
C ASP A 39 21.93 -29.78 -10.45
N LEU A 40 21.29 -28.74 -10.95
CA LEU A 40 20.39 -28.81 -12.10
C LEU A 40 21.01 -28.05 -13.28
N GLY A 41 21.51 -28.81 -14.24
CA GLY A 41 22.06 -28.29 -15.49
C GLY A 41 20.95 -28.04 -16.50
N SER A 42 20.32 -26.87 -16.46
CA SER A 42 19.36 -26.44 -17.49
C SER A 42 19.45 -24.94 -17.76
N THR A 43 19.25 -24.56 -19.03
CA THR A 43 19.12 -23.16 -19.48
C THR A 43 17.69 -22.79 -19.87
N THR A 44 16.76 -23.75 -19.89
CA THR A 44 15.38 -23.56 -20.38
C THR A 44 14.29 -24.10 -19.46
N GLN A 45 14.65 -24.89 -18.45
CA GLN A 45 13.74 -25.49 -17.48
C GLN A 45 14.07 -25.00 -16.05
N GLY A 46 13.05 -24.93 -15.20
CA GLY A 46 13.16 -24.52 -13.80
C GLY A 46 12.83 -25.64 -12.82
N ILE A 47 12.84 -25.30 -11.53
CA ILE A 47 12.43 -26.19 -10.44
C ILE A 47 10.98 -25.90 -10.09
N ILE A 48 10.16 -26.95 -9.96
CA ILE A 48 8.85 -26.86 -9.33
C ILE A 48 9.00 -27.39 -7.89
N TYR A 49 8.89 -26.50 -6.91
CA TYR A 49 8.81 -26.91 -5.51
C TYR A 49 7.51 -27.67 -5.24
N PRO A 50 7.48 -28.60 -4.27
CA PRO A 50 6.25 -29.24 -3.83
C PRO A 50 5.19 -28.19 -3.51
N ARG A 51 4.00 -28.32 -4.13
CA ARG A 51 2.89 -27.38 -3.97
C ARG A 51 2.02 -27.83 -2.81
N VAL A 52 1.89 -26.99 -1.80
CA VAL A 52 1.15 -27.31 -0.57
C VAL A 52 0.23 -26.16 -0.19
N ALA A 53 -0.91 -26.49 0.41
CA ALA A 53 -1.81 -25.50 0.99
C ALA A 53 -1.45 -25.30 2.46
N LEU A 54 -0.59 -24.32 2.77
CA LEU A 54 -0.29 -23.97 4.16
C LEU A 54 -1.53 -23.35 4.82
N THR A 55 -1.68 -23.54 6.13
CA THR A 55 -2.80 -22.96 6.90
C THR A 55 -2.39 -21.78 7.77
N ALA A 56 -1.12 -21.72 8.16
CA ALA A 56 -0.50 -20.62 8.87
C ALA A 56 1.03 -20.71 8.74
N ASN A 57 1.74 -19.60 8.86
CA ASN A 57 3.19 -19.61 8.74
C ASN A 57 3.86 -20.31 9.94
N ASN A 58 3.21 -20.43 11.09
CA ASN A 58 3.76 -21.06 12.30
C ASN A 58 3.38 -22.54 12.45
N VAL A 59 2.79 -23.15 11.43
CA VAL A 59 2.35 -24.56 11.45
C VAL A 59 3.09 -25.35 10.37
N GLN A 60 3.78 -26.43 10.77
CA GLN A 60 4.53 -27.30 9.85
C GLN A 60 3.62 -28.03 8.85
N ALA A 61 2.46 -28.48 9.31
CA ALA A 61 1.49 -29.18 8.48
C ALA A 61 1.03 -28.28 7.31
N PRO A 62 0.76 -28.87 6.12
CA PRO A 62 0.66 -30.30 5.83
C PRO A 62 1.99 -30.98 5.47
N VAL A 63 3.13 -30.28 5.57
CA VAL A 63 4.43 -30.84 5.21
C VAL A 63 4.93 -31.77 6.32
N THR A 64 5.25 -33.00 5.97
CA THR A 64 5.68 -34.04 6.92
C THR A 64 7.11 -34.49 6.65
N ASN A 65 7.85 -34.82 7.70
CA ASN A 65 9.16 -35.47 7.57
C ASN A 65 8.97 -36.97 7.27
N PRO A 66 9.50 -37.50 6.15
CA PRO A 66 9.35 -38.93 5.82
C PRO A 66 10.00 -39.86 6.83
N ASN A 67 11.00 -39.39 7.59
CA ASN A 67 11.63 -40.16 8.66
C ASN A 67 10.90 -40.03 10.01
N GLY A 68 9.74 -39.37 10.04
CA GLY A 68 9.01 -39.01 11.25
C GLY A 68 9.58 -37.77 11.96
N GLY A 69 8.82 -37.26 12.94
CA GLY A 69 9.18 -36.06 13.70
C GLY A 69 8.99 -34.74 12.92
N ASN A 70 9.62 -33.68 13.41
CA ASN A 70 9.53 -32.34 12.84
C ASN A 70 10.23 -32.24 11.48
N ILE A 71 9.72 -31.40 10.58
CA ILE A 71 10.43 -31.05 9.35
C ILE A 71 11.72 -30.28 9.66
N VAL A 72 12.75 -30.49 8.85
CA VAL A 72 14.08 -29.90 9.05
C VAL A 72 14.10 -28.45 8.53
N ALA A 73 14.80 -27.56 9.22
CA ALA A 73 15.04 -26.20 8.74
C ALA A 73 15.73 -26.23 7.34
N GLY A 74 15.31 -25.35 6.45
CA GLY A 74 15.69 -25.36 5.04
C GLY A 74 14.73 -26.14 4.13
N THR A 75 13.69 -26.80 4.66
CA THR A 75 12.62 -27.39 3.84
C THR A 75 11.92 -26.28 3.04
N MET A 76 11.84 -26.41 1.71
CA MET A 76 11.21 -25.41 0.84
C MET A 76 9.97 -25.97 0.13
N VAL A 77 8.91 -25.16 0.07
CA VAL A 77 7.65 -25.50 -0.62
C VAL A 77 7.09 -24.29 -1.35
N TYR A 78 6.23 -24.52 -2.34
CA TYR A 78 5.38 -23.48 -2.91
C TYR A 78 4.02 -23.52 -2.19
N ASN A 79 3.71 -22.50 -1.41
CA ASN A 79 2.40 -22.34 -0.80
C ASN A 79 1.36 -21.92 -1.87
N THR A 80 0.21 -22.56 -1.88
CA THR A 80 -0.93 -22.21 -2.74
C THR A 80 -2.05 -21.48 -2.01
N SER A 81 -2.04 -21.47 -0.68
CA SER A 81 -3.10 -20.85 0.12
C SER A 81 -2.94 -19.34 0.23
N LEU A 82 -4.07 -18.64 0.33
CA LEU A 82 -4.18 -17.30 0.87
C LEU A 82 -4.97 -17.40 2.17
N THR A 83 -4.43 -16.92 3.28
CA THR A 83 -5.13 -16.90 4.57
C THR A 83 -5.36 -15.47 5.05
N THR A 84 -6.44 -15.25 5.79
CA THR A 84 -6.87 -13.93 6.27
C THR A 84 -7.08 -13.88 7.79
N ASN A 85 -6.57 -14.87 8.54
CA ASN A 85 -6.79 -15.06 9.99
C ASN A 85 -5.86 -14.18 10.87
N ALA A 86 -5.67 -12.93 10.46
CA ALA A 86 -4.79 -11.94 11.08
C ALA A 86 -3.34 -12.40 11.33
N ALA A 87 -3.01 -12.98 12.49
CA ALA A 87 -1.64 -13.41 12.75
C ALA A 87 -1.25 -14.64 11.90
N ASN A 88 0.03 -14.73 11.51
CA ASN A 88 0.61 -15.90 10.82
C ASN A 88 0.07 -16.17 9.40
N ASN A 89 -0.38 -15.13 8.69
CA ASN A 89 -0.92 -15.30 7.34
C ASN A 89 0.12 -15.84 6.35
N VAL A 90 -0.36 -16.66 5.42
CA VAL A 90 0.40 -17.16 4.27
C VAL A 90 -0.23 -16.65 2.98
N TYR A 91 0.63 -16.37 2.00
CA TYR A 91 0.25 -15.91 0.67
C TYR A 91 0.83 -16.86 -0.37
N PRO A 92 0.27 -16.95 -1.58
CA PRO A 92 0.86 -17.79 -2.61
C PRO A 92 2.32 -17.39 -2.90
N GLY A 93 3.24 -18.34 -2.84
CA GLY A 93 4.67 -18.07 -3.00
C GLY A 93 5.57 -19.16 -2.43
N ILE A 94 6.89 -19.00 -2.59
CA ILE A 94 7.89 -19.93 -2.05
C ILE A 94 8.11 -19.63 -0.57
N TYR A 95 8.12 -20.66 0.26
CA TYR A 95 8.42 -20.59 1.68
C TYR A 95 9.56 -21.55 2.03
N ALA A 96 10.41 -21.13 2.96
CA ALA A 96 11.42 -21.97 3.59
C ALA A 96 11.11 -22.11 5.08
N TRP A 97 11.08 -23.33 5.60
CA TRP A 97 10.94 -23.58 7.03
C TRP A 97 12.23 -23.18 7.75
N ASN A 98 12.16 -22.30 8.74
CA ASN A 98 13.36 -21.87 9.48
C ASN A 98 13.62 -22.70 10.76
N GLY A 99 12.80 -23.71 11.02
CA GLY A 99 12.81 -24.49 12.26
C GLY A 99 11.60 -24.21 13.17
N SER A 100 10.98 -23.04 13.04
CA SER A 100 9.82 -22.61 13.85
C SER A 100 8.66 -22.03 13.03
N ILE A 101 8.95 -21.33 11.94
CA ILE A 101 7.95 -20.75 11.02
C ILE A 101 8.38 -20.93 9.56
N TRP A 102 7.40 -20.93 8.67
CA TRP A 102 7.53 -20.77 7.23
C TRP A 102 7.87 -19.31 6.94
N SER A 103 9.11 -19.05 6.54
CA SER A 103 9.57 -17.74 6.11
C SER A 103 9.34 -17.56 4.61
N PRO A 104 8.56 -16.54 4.19
CA PRO A 104 8.37 -16.26 2.78
C PRO A 104 9.70 -15.90 2.12
N GLN A 105 9.96 -16.46 0.93
CA GLN A 105 11.15 -16.16 0.13
C GLN A 105 10.81 -15.14 -0.97
N PHE A 106 10.00 -14.15 -0.60
CA PHE A 106 9.59 -13.03 -1.44
C PHE A 106 9.35 -11.82 -0.54
N ILE A 107 9.48 -10.64 -1.13
CA ILE A 107 9.22 -9.39 -0.43
C ILE A 107 7.71 -9.12 -0.43
N MET A 108 7.18 -8.78 0.73
CA MET A 108 5.79 -8.32 0.88
C MET A 108 5.76 -6.81 0.75
N GLU A 109 5.43 -6.33 -0.44
CA GLU A 109 5.33 -4.91 -0.77
C GLU A 109 4.08 -4.64 -1.59
N GLU A 110 3.38 -3.56 -1.25
CA GLU A 110 2.29 -3.04 -2.04
C GLU A 110 2.25 -1.52 -1.92
N TYR A 111 2.13 -0.87 -3.07
CA TYR A 111 1.87 0.56 -3.17
C TYR A 111 0.77 0.79 -4.19
N LYS A 112 -0.23 1.60 -3.83
CA LYS A 112 -1.29 2.02 -4.74
C LYS A 112 -1.59 3.50 -4.52
N LYS A 113 -1.52 4.27 -5.61
CA LYS A 113 -1.92 5.68 -5.64
C LYS A 113 -3.18 5.84 -6.46
N TYR A 114 -4.12 6.61 -5.92
CA TYR A 114 -5.26 7.16 -6.62
C TYR A 114 -5.05 8.66 -6.73
N GLU A 115 -5.28 9.22 -7.91
CA GLU A 115 -5.05 10.64 -8.19
C GLU A 115 -6.32 11.27 -8.76
N GLN A 116 -6.50 12.54 -8.42
CA GLN A 116 -7.51 13.37 -9.02
C GLN A 116 -7.35 13.40 -10.56
N THR A 117 -8.46 13.21 -11.29
CA THR A 117 -8.44 13.06 -12.76
C THR A 117 -8.35 14.37 -13.51
N SER A 118 -8.88 15.48 -12.94
CA SER A 118 -8.75 16.82 -13.50
C SER A 118 -7.89 17.68 -12.60
N VAL A 119 -6.77 18.18 -13.12
CA VAL A 119 -5.97 19.22 -12.46
C VAL A 119 -6.79 20.51 -12.41
N CYS A 120 -6.59 21.34 -11.39
CA CYS A 120 -7.26 22.63 -11.20
C CYS A 120 -8.80 22.53 -11.17
N GLN A 121 -9.35 21.55 -10.46
CA GLN A 121 -10.81 21.47 -10.26
C GLN A 121 -11.33 22.74 -9.60
N ARG A 122 -12.40 23.30 -10.15
CA ARG A 122 -13.06 24.49 -9.63
C ARG A 122 -14.19 24.11 -8.69
N THR A 123 -14.22 24.69 -7.50
CA THR A 123 -15.18 24.37 -6.43
C THR A 123 -15.85 25.63 -5.91
N THR A 124 -17.12 25.55 -5.53
CA THR A 124 -17.92 26.72 -5.14
C THR A 124 -17.77 27.06 -3.66
N ILE A 125 -17.99 28.32 -3.33
CA ILE A 125 -18.06 28.78 -1.94
C ILE A 125 -19.50 28.60 -1.44
N ARG A 126 -19.72 27.66 -0.53
CA ARG A 126 -21.02 27.30 0.05
C ARG A 126 -21.22 27.94 1.43
N GLN A 127 -21.45 29.25 1.46
CA GLN A 127 -21.63 30.01 2.69
C GLN A 127 -23.01 29.80 3.36
N SER A 128 -23.89 28.96 2.80
CA SER A 128 -25.19 28.61 3.41
C SER A 128 -25.04 28.02 4.81
N ASN A 129 -23.88 27.44 5.12
CA ASN A 129 -23.53 26.94 6.44
C ASN A 129 -22.39 27.78 7.01
N SER A 130 -22.52 28.22 8.27
CA SER A 130 -21.45 28.93 8.99
C SER A 130 -20.24 28.05 9.30
N ASN A 131 -20.39 26.72 9.18
CA ASN A 131 -19.33 25.73 9.33
C ASN A 131 -19.33 24.81 8.10
N PRO A 132 -18.16 24.28 7.67
CA PRO A 132 -18.09 23.24 6.65
C PRO A 132 -18.98 22.05 7.01
N ASN A 133 -19.68 21.48 6.04
CA ASN A 133 -20.58 20.36 6.25
C ASN A 133 -20.22 19.23 5.27
N PRO A 134 -19.84 18.03 5.75
CA PRO A 134 -19.58 16.87 4.91
C PRO A 134 -20.79 16.37 4.09
N ASN A 135 -21.99 16.90 4.33
CA ASN A 135 -23.18 16.60 3.53
C ASN A 135 -23.48 17.68 2.48
N ASP A 136 -22.68 18.75 2.44
CA ASP A 136 -22.80 19.88 1.50
C ASP A 136 -21.42 20.20 0.91
N ASP A 137 -20.80 19.17 0.36
CA ASP A 137 -19.46 19.16 -0.19
C ASP A 137 -19.46 18.97 -1.71
N GLU A 138 -18.27 19.03 -2.30
CA GLU A 138 -18.00 18.73 -3.69
C GLU A 138 -16.96 17.61 -3.79
N ASP A 139 -17.34 16.56 -4.51
CA ASP A 139 -16.49 15.43 -4.85
C ASP A 139 -15.21 15.87 -5.57
N ILE A 140 -14.06 15.33 -5.15
CA ILE A 140 -12.81 15.49 -5.91
C ILE A 140 -12.79 14.47 -7.05
N ALA A 141 -12.81 14.97 -8.29
CA ALA A 141 -12.91 14.17 -9.49
C ALA A 141 -11.83 13.08 -9.53
N GLY A 142 -12.22 11.82 -9.70
CA GLY A 142 -11.29 10.68 -9.73
C GLY A 142 -10.94 10.08 -8.36
N LEU A 143 -11.36 10.73 -7.27
CA LEU A 143 -11.17 10.25 -5.90
C LEU A 143 -12.49 9.96 -5.20
N THR A 144 -13.55 9.70 -5.97
CA THR A 144 -14.86 9.29 -5.48
C THR A 144 -15.25 7.92 -6.01
N ASN A 145 -16.04 7.20 -5.21
CA ASN A 145 -16.43 5.81 -5.38
C ASN A 145 -15.23 4.90 -5.71
N GLN A 146 -14.10 5.16 -5.05
CA GLN A 146 -12.89 4.37 -5.26
C GLN A 146 -12.89 3.17 -4.33
N THR A 147 -12.26 2.08 -4.79
CA THR A 147 -12.09 0.87 -4.01
C THR A 147 -10.61 0.49 -4.00
N PHE A 148 -10.07 0.29 -2.79
CA PHE A 148 -8.77 -0.33 -2.57
C PHE A 148 -8.97 -1.75 -2.05
N THR A 149 -8.31 -2.73 -2.69
CA THR A 149 -8.30 -4.13 -2.25
C THR A 149 -6.87 -4.52 -1.95
N PRO A 150 -6.47 -4.59 -0.66
CA PRO A 150 -5.10 -4.90 -0.28
C PRO A 150 -4.70 -6.29 -0.76
N LYS A 151 -3.49 -6.43 -1.30
CA LYS A 151 -2.90 -7.73 -1.63
C LYS A 151 -2.52 -8.53 -0.39
N TYR A 152 -2.09 -7.84 0.65
CA TYR A 152 -1.63 -8.42 1.91
C TYR A 152 -2.51 -7.95 3.07
N ALA A 153 -2.76 -8.81 4.04
CA ALA A 153 -3.26 -8.39 5.34
C ALA A 153 -2.09 -7.82 6.17
N GLY A 154 -2.30 -6.67 6.81
CA GLY A 154 -1.27 -6.02 7.61
C GLY A 154 -1.53 -4.53 7.82
N THR A 155 -0.55 -3.83 8.37
CA THR A 155 -0.64 -2.38 8.56
C THR A 155 -0.29 -1.65 7.27
N TYR A 156 -1.20 -0.80 6.79
CA TYR A 156 -1.01 0.12 5.68
C TYR A 156 -0.91 1.55 6.19
N LYS A 157 0.03 2.32 5.62
CA LYS A 157 -0.04 3.79 5.66
C LYS A 157 -1.01 4.24 4.58
N VAL A 158 -2.07 4.94 4.97
CA VAL A 158 -2.98 5.64 4.06
C VAL A 158 -2.71 7.12 4.16
N GLU A 159 -2.18 7.72 3.11
CA GLU A 159 -1.80 9.13 3.06
C GLU A 159 -2.69 9.88 2.08
N VAL A 160 -3.45 10.85 2.60
CA VAL A 160 -4.31 11.75 1.82
C VAL A 160 -3.56 13.06 1.66
N ARG A 161 -3.36 13.51 0.42
CA ARG A 161 -2.68 14.76 0.09
C ARG A 161 -3.60 15.64 -0.70
N THR A 162 -3.79 16.86 -0.24
CA THR A 162 -4.66 17.83 -0.87
C THR A 162 -3.98 19.18 -0.99
N ASN A 163 -4.50 20.01 -1.88
CA ASN A 163 -4.16 21.42 -1.95
C ASN A 163 -5.37 22.24 -2.33
N PHE A 164 -5.38 23.47 -1.84
CA PHE A 164 -6.45 24.42 -2.04
C PHE A 164 -5.90 25.80 -2.36
N GLY A 165 -6.46 26.43 -3.40
CA GLY A 165 -6.22 27.81 -3.78
C GLY A 165 -7.52 28.60 -3.74
N ALA A 166 -7.48 29.81 -3.20
CA ALA A 166 -8.63 30.71 -3.20
C ALA A 166 -8.89 31.24 -4.63
N GLY A 167 -10.14 31.53 -4.98
CA GLY A 167 -10.48 32.00 -6.34
C GLY A 167 -10.06 33.45 -6.60
N GLN A 168 -10.47 34.00 -7.74
CA GLN A 168 -10.23 35.41 -8.05
C GLN A 168 -11.07 36.35 -7.19
N LEU A 169 -10.45 37.40 -6.65
CA LEU A 169 -11.14 38.47 -5.92
C LEU A 169 -11.81 39.50 -6.82
N ILE A 170 -12.85 40.14 -6.29
CA ILE A 170 -13.22 41.50 -6.72
C ILE A 170 -12.21 42.48 -6.15
N ASP A 171 -11.94 43.59 -6.86
CA ASP A 171 -11.21 44.69 -6.23
C ASP A 171 -12.15 45.49 -5.33
N PHE A 172 -12.00 45.32 -4.01
CA PHE A 172 -12.88 45.92 -3.01
C PHE A 172 -12.20 47.01 -2.19
N THR A 173 -10.90 47.24 -2.40
CA THR A 173 -10.17 48.37 -1.83
C THR A 173 -10.02 49.50 -2.84
N SER A 174 -9.69 50.71 -2.39
CA SER A 174 -9.44 51.87 -3.26
C SER A 174 -8.09 52.51 -2.92
N LEU A 175 -7.57 53.34 -3.85
CA LEU A 175 -6.27 54.02 -3.72
C LEU A 175 -5.12 53.00 -3.56
N ASP A 176 -4.02 53.34 -2.88
CA ASP A 176 -2.79 52.54 -2.74
C ASP A 176 -2.92 51.25 -1.89
N ALA A 177 -4.13 50.72 -1.72
CA ALA A 177 -4.40 49.52 -0.94
C ALA A 177 -4.46 48.26 -1.83
N ILE A 178 -4.16 47.11 -1.22
CA ILE A 178 -4.26 45.79 -1.86
C ILE A 178 -5.51 45.10 -1.30
N SER A 179 -6.39 44.63 -2.19
CA SER A 179 -7.48 43.74 -1.82
C SER A 179 -6.89 42.38 -1.45
N LEU A 180 -7.10 41.93 -0.20
CA LEU A 180 -6.66 40.62 0.30
C LEU A 180 -7.86 39.96 1.00
N ALA A 181 -8.22 38.75 0.57
CA ALA A 181 -9.23 37.97 1.26
C ALA A 181 -8.84 36.49 1.33
N THR A 182 -9.29 35.85 2.41
CA THR A 182 -9.07 34.43 2.67
C THR A 182 -10.32 33.65 2.29
N SER A 183 -10.11 32.46 1.75
CA SER A 183 -11.13 31.43 1.64
C SER A 183 -10.68 30.22 2.45
N GLU A 184 -11.62 29.56 3.12
CA GLU A 184 -11.36 28.41 3.98
C GLU A 184 -12.03 27.18 3.40
N GLY A 185 -11.25 26.10 3.22
CA GLY A 185 -11.68 24.84 2.66
C GLY A 185 -11.46 23.71 3.66
N SER A 186 -12.45 22.85 3.84
CA SER A 186 -12.27 21.58 4.57
C SER A 186 -12.43 20.42 3.60
N PHE A 187 -11.42 19.56 3.56
CA PHE A 187 -11.50 18.29 2.87
C PHE A 187 -12.09 17.23 3.80
N PHE A 188 -12.80 16.29 3.19
CA PHE A 188 -13.42 15.16 3.88
C PHE A 188 -12.96 13.88 3.21
N PHE A 189 -12.20 13.07 3.95
CA PHE A 189 -11.82 11.74 3.52
C PHE A 189 -12.71 10.72 4.21
N THR A 190 -13.44 9.92 3.42
CA THR A 190 -14.23 8.79 3.94
C THR A 190 -13.54 7.50 3.58
N MET A 191 -13.55 6.51 4.47
CA MET A 191 -13.11 5.16 4.15
C MET A 191 -13.88 4.14 4.98
N SER A 192 -14.41 3.12 4.32
CA SER A 192 -15.18 2.06 4.99
C SER A 192 -14.78 0.68 4.50
N GLY A 193 -14.80 -0.28 5.42
CA GLY A 193 -14.56 -1.69 5.15
C GLY A 193 -14.42 -2.47 6.46
N THR A 194 -14.00 -3.74 6.37
CA THR A 194 -13.85 -4.58 7.57
C THR A 194 -12.85 -3.95 8.55
N GLY A 195 -13.34 -3.55 9.71
CA GLY A 195 -12.55 -2.96 10.80
C GLY A 195 -12.11 -1.50 10.56
N VAL A 196 -12.62 -0.83 9.54
CA VAL A 196 -12.31 0.57 9.21
C VAL A 196 -13.62 1.33 8.97
N ASP A 197 -13.81 2.42 9.70
CA ASP A 197 -14.90 3.37 9.53
C ASP A 197 -14.34 4.77 9.81
N ILE A 198 -13.99 5.50 8.73
CA ILE A 198 -13.59 6.90 8.78
C ILE A 198 -14.75 7.68 8.18
N ASN A 199 -15.48 8.41 9.02
CA ASN A 199 -16.70 9.08 8.65
C ASN A 199 -16.74 10.53 9.15
N PRO A 200 -16.46 11.52 8.30
CA PRO A 200 -16.40 12.93 8.73
C PRO A 200 -17.77 13.49 9.11
N ALA A 201 -18.87 12.80 8.80
CA ALA A 201 -20.19 13.17 9.31
C ALA A 201 -20.45 12.68 10.75
N SER A 202 -19.58 11.84 11.33
CA SER A 202 -19.71 11.29 12.69
C SER A 202 -19.35 12.32 13.78
N SER A 203 -18.45 13.25 13.46
CA SER A 203 -17.94 14.28 14.36
C SER A 203 -17.57 15.54 13.57
N SER A 204 -17.28 16.64 14.25
CA SER A 204 -16.87 17.90 13.60
C SER A 204 -15.42 18.21 13.90
N TYR A 205 -14.66 18.61 12.86
CA TYR A 205 -13.26 19.03 12.97
C TYR A 205 -12.33 17.95 13.56
N ASP A 206 -12.59 16.68 13.26
CA ASP A 206 -11.79 15.57 13.78
C ASP A 206 -10.97 14.90 12.68
N TYR A 207 -9.64 15.05 12.78
CA TYR A 207 -8.68 14.45 11.86
C TYR A 207 -8.68 12.92 11.89
N MET A 208 -9.16 12.29 12.96
CA MET A 208 -9.32 10.83 13.03
C MET A 208 -10.52 10.35 12.21
N GLU A 209 -11.52 11.21 12.05
CA GLU A 209 -12.76 10.94 11.32
C GLU A 209 -12.74 11.53 9.91
N GLY A 210 -11.58 11.89 9.35
CA GLY A 210 -11.50 12.30 7.94
C GLY A 210 -11.54 13.80 7.68
N TRP A 211 -11.62 14.65 8.70
CA TRP A 211 -11.55 16.09 8.51
C TRP A 211 -10.14 16.58 8.20
N LEU A 212 -10.01 17.48 7.23
CA LEU A 212 -8.75 18.15 6.93
C LEU A 212 -9.01 19.61 6.58
N TYR A 213 -8.74 20.50 7.53
CA TYR A 213 -8.85 21.94 7.33
C TYR A 213 -7.66 22.50 6.53
N THR A 214 -7.96 23.42 5.63
CA THR A 214 -6.99 24.28 4.95
C THR A 214 -7.62 25.64 4.65
N HIS A 215 -6.81 26.61 4.27
CA HIS A 215 -7.25 27.92 3.82
C HIS A 215 -6.26 28.42 2.78
N SER A 216 -6.69 29.31 1.90
CA SER A 216 -5.80 30.01 0.97
C SER A 216 -6.25 31.47 0.88
N TYR A 217 -5.38 32.34 0.39
CA TYR A 217 -5.65 33.75 0.20
C TYR A 217 -5.43 34.13 -1.26
N SER A 218 -6.16 35.15 -1.68
CA SER A 218 -5.98 35.80 -2.97
C SER A 218 -5.69 37.28 -2.76
N THR A 219 -5.00 37.88 -3.72
CA THR A 219 -4.74 39.32 -3.74
C THR A 219 -5.14 39.93 -5.08
N HIS A 220 -5.60 41.17 -5.04
CA HIS A 220 -5.88 41.96 -6.23
C HIS A 220 -5.49 43.42 -6.01
N ASN A 221 -4.77 44.00 -6.97
CA ASN A 221 -4.43 45.42 -7.02
C ASN A 221 -4.53 45.91 -8.47
N SER A 222 -5.50 46.79 -8.72
CA SER A 222 -5.74 47.38 -10.04
C SER A 222 -4.95 48.67 -10.31
N ASN A 223 -4.19 49.18 -9.34
CA ASN A 223 -3.39 50.41 -9.50
C ASN A 223 -2.11 50.21 -10.30
N ASP A 224 -1.60 48.97 -10.34
CA ASP A 224 -0.45 48.61 -11.15
C ASP A 224 -0.86 48.31 -12.61
N SER A 225 0.08 48.47 -13.54
CA SER A 225 -0.11 48.13 -14.96
C SER A 225 0.96 47.13 -15.41
N PRO A 226 0.59 45.85 -15.67
CA PRO A 226 -0.75 45.27 -15.54
C PRO A 226 -1.19 45.15 -14.08
N ALA A 227 -2.51 45.02 -13.87
CA ALA A 227 -3.06 44.75 -12.53
C ALA A 227 -2.39 43.51 -11.94
N LEU A 228 -1.97 43.61 -10.68
CA LEU A 228 -1.39 42.48 -9.96
C LEU A 228 -2.50 41.66 -9.35
N GLN A 229 -2.54 40.38 -9.71
CA GLN A 229 -3.52 39.44 -9.21
C GLN A 229 -2.85 38.11 -8.90
N ASP A 230 -3.05 37.63 -7.67
CA ASP A 230 -2.65 36.29 -7.26
C ASP A 230 -3.88 35.58 -6.70
N ASN A 231 -4.28 34.51 -7.37
CA ASN A 231 -5.47 33.73 -7.09
C ASN A 231 -5.24 32.23 -7.31
N THR A 232 -3.97 31.81 -7.35
CA THR A 232 -3.61 30.41 -7.54
C THR A 232 -2.60 29.95 -6.50
N TYR A 233 -2.33 30.76 -5.47
CA TYR A 233 -1.46 30.35 -4.39
C TYR A 233 -2.06 29.18 -3.61
N LEU A 234 -1.34 28.06 -3.57
CA LEU A 234 -1.83 26.80 -3.03
C LEU A 234 -1.33 26.54 -1.63
N HIS A 235 -2.25 26.25 -0.74
CA HIS A 235 -1.93 25.70 0.57
C HIS A 235 -2.15 24.19 0.55
N ASN A 236 -1.12 23.45 0.93
CA ASN A 236 -1.13 22.00 0.97
C ASN A 236 -1.55 21.53 2.36
N ALA A 237 -2.33 20.46 2.39
CA ALA A 237 -2.75 19.81 3.61
C ALA A 237 -2.67 18.29 3.43
N SER A 238 -2.43 17.55 4.52
CA SER A 238 -2.38 16.09 4.47
C SER A 238 -2.91 15.44 5.73
N LEU A 239 -3.45 14.23 5.54
CA LEU A 239 -3.82 13.29 6.60
C LEU A 239 -3.03 12.00 6.40
N VAL A 240 -2.64 11.36 7.51
CA VAL A 240 -1.96 10.06 7.49
C VAL A 240 -2.63 9.15 8.50
N TYR A 241 -3.09 7.99 8.02
CA TYR A 241 -3.61 6.91 8.84
C TYR A 241 -2.70 5.69 8.79
N TYR A 242 -2.65 4.95 9.89
CA TYR A 242 -2.03 3.63 9.97
C TYR A 242 -3.13 2.62 10.27
N LEU A 243 -3.62 1.96 9.22
CA LEU A 243 -4.79 1.09 9.29
C LEU A 243 -4.38 -0.35 9.11
N TYR A 244 -4.91 -1.24 9.95
CA TYR A 244 -4.83 -2.67 9.68
C TYR A 244 -5.88 -3.04 8.64
N LEU A 245 -5.45 -3.49 7.47
CA LEU A 245 -6.33 -3.89 6.38
C LEU A 245 -6.25 -5.40 6.15
N VAL A 246 -7.38 -6.00 5.76
CA VAL A 246 -7.47 -7.44 5.46
C VAL A 246 -7.21 -7.67 3.97
N GLY A 247 -6.23 -8.52 3.66
CA GLY A 247 -5.89 -8.90 2.29
C GLY A 247 -7.08 -9.51 1.54
N GLY A 248 -7.26 -9.10 0.29
CA GLY A 248 -8.37 -9.51 -0.58
C GLY A 248 -9.72 -8.88 -0.27
N THR A 249 -9.83 -8.04 0.77
CA THR A 249 -11.09 -7.38 1.16
C THR A 249 -11.17 -5.98 0.55
N ALA A 250 -12.33 -5.62 -0.01
CA ALA A 250 -12.54 -4.29 -0.58
C ALA A 250 -12.75 -3.24 0.53
N TYR A 251 -12.09 -2.10 0.38
CA TYR A 251 -12.29 -0.89 1.17
C TYR A 251 -12.67 0.25 0.24
N ASN A 252 -13.84 0.85 0.48
CA ASN A 252 -14.34 1.94 -0.35
C ASN A 252 -13.98 3.28 0.29
N PHE A 253 -13.61 4.27 -0.52
CA PHE A 253 -13.25 5.59 -0.04
C PHE A 253 -13.69 6.70 -0.98
N ASN A 254 -13.85 7.90 -0.43
CA ASN A 254 -14.13 9.13 -1.16
C ASN A 254 -13.28 10.28 -0.60
N LEU A 255 -12.95 11.23 -1.46
CA LEU A 255 -12.43 12.53 -1.07
C LEU A 255 -13.31 13.63 -1.65
N SER A 256 -13.68 14.58 -0.81
CA SER A 256 -14.47 15.76 -1.17
C SER A 256 -13.97 17.00 -0.44
N ILE A 257 -14.52 18.16 -0.78
CA ILE A 257 -14.20 19.46 -0.17
C ILE A 257 -15.45 20.32 0.03
N CYS A 258 -15.48 21.10 1.11
CA CYS A 258 -16.45 22.16 1.32
C CYS A 258 -15.73 23.47 1.65
N ILE A 259 -16.09 24.54 0.94
CA ILE A 259 -15.56 25.90 1.14
C ILE A 259 -16.66 26.77 1.72
N THR A 260 -16.39 27.51 2.80
CA THR A 260 -17.46 28.23 3.53
C THR A 260 -17.21 29.71 3.76
N THR A 261 -16.00 30.19 3.50
CA THR A 261 -15.60 31.57 3.84
C THR A 261 -15.25 32.38 2.59
N GLY A 262 -15.59 33.67 2.64
CA GLY A 262 -15.05 34.69 1.74
C GLY A 262 -15.97 35.12 0.60
N HIS A 263 -17.11 34.48 0.40
CA HIS A 263 -18.10 34.70 -0.68
C HIS A 263 -18.16 36.15 -1.21
N SER A 264 -18.42 37.15 -0.36
CA SER A 264 -18.58 38.56 -0.76
C SER A 264 -17.35 39.22 -1.40
N TYR A 265 -16.17 38.61 -1.28
CA TYR A 265 -14.89 39.14 -1.77
C TYR A 265 -14.40 38.45 -3.05
N PHE A 266 -15.04 37.36 -3.49
CA PHE A 266 -14.66 36.64 -4.69
C PHE A 266 -15.59 36.97 -5.87
N LEU A 267 -15.09 36.88 -7.10
CA LEU A 267 -15.90 37.10 -8.31
C LEU A 267 -17.12 36.17 -8.35
N ASN A 268 -18.28 36.71 -8.73
CA ASN A 268 -19.56 35.97 -8.73
C ASN A 268 -19.80 35.25 -7.40
N ASN A 269 -19.32 35.85 -6.32
CA ASN A 269 -19.29 35.33 -4.98
C ASN A 269 -18.65 33.94 -4.78
N GLY A 270 -17.82 33.51 -5.73
CA GLY A 270 -17.25 32.16 -5.74
C GLY A 270 -18.20 31.06 -6.19
N ASP A 271 -19.36 31.39 -6.78
CA ASP A 271 -20.33 30.40 -7.27
C ASP A 271 -19.99 29.92 -8.69
N THR A 272 -19.41 30.79 -9.52
CA THR A 272 -19.15 30.51 -10.94
C THR A 272 -17.88 31.17 -11.47
N GLY A 273 -17.35 30.64 -12.56
CA GLY A 273 -16.20 31.21 -13.26
C GLY A 273 -14.93 31.20 -12.41
N GLU A 274 -14.21 32.31 -12.47
CA GLU A 274 -12.86 32.49 -11.89
C GLU A 274 -12.85 32.75 -10.38
N GLY A 275 -13.97 33.16 -9.79
CA GLY A 275 -14.07 33.34 -8.33
C GLY A 275 -14.13 32.02 -7.56
N ARG A 276 -14.35 30.90 -8.24
CA ARG A 276 -14.36 29.56 -7.63
C ARG A 276 -12.98 29.16 -7.13
N GLY A 277 -12.95 28.49 -5.99
CA GLY A 277 -11.72 27.92 -5.43
C GLY A 277 -11.10 26.89 -6.36
N HIS A 278 -9.80 26.67 -6.21
CA HIS A 278 -8.99 25.75 -6.98
C HIS A 278 -8.58 24.56 -6.11
N VAL A 279 -8.78 23.35 -6.62
CA VAL A 279 -8.34 22.11 -5.96
C VAL A 279 -7.50 21.29 -6.93
N GLY A 280 -6.34 20.85 -6.46
CA GLY A 280 -5.40 20.11 -7.28
C GLY A 280 -4.77 20.96 -8.38
N HIS A 281 -4.52 22.25 -8.11
CA HIS A 281 -3.78 23.12 -9.04
C HIS A 281 -2.29 22.76 -8.95
N ASP A 282 -1.57 22.70 -10.08
CA ASP A 282 -0.18 22.22 -10.25
C ASP A 282 0.13 20.77 -9.82
N ARG A 283 -0.49 20.28 -8.74
CA ARG A 283 -0.35 18.94 -8.19
C ARG A 283 -1.74 18.38 -7.91
N PRO A 284 -2.15 17.25 -8.49
CA PRO A 284 -3.44 16.64 -8.17
C PRO A 284 -3.50 16.23 -6.69
N CYS A 285 -4.70 16.25 -6.12
CA CYS A 285 -4.93 15.56 -4.85
C CYS A 285 -4.69 14.05 -5.02
N SER A 286 -4.29 13.36 -3.95
CA SER A 286 -4.06 11.91 -4.00
C SER A 286 -4.40 11.20 -2.71
N VAL A 287 -4.74 9.92 -2.84
CA VAL A 287 -4.84 8.95 -1.74
C VAL A 287 -3.88 7.81 -2.04
N GLU A 288 -2.92 7.61 -1.14
CA GLU A 288 -1.80 6.68 -1.30
C GLU A 288 -1.84 5.59 -0.23
N PHE A 289 -1.85 4.34 -0.65
CA PHE A 289 -1.79 3.16 0.20
C PHE A 289 -0.39 2.55 0.11
N THR A 290 0.28 2.38 1.25
CA THR A 290 1.60 1.73 1.32
C THR A 290 1.58 0.63 2.37
N TYR A 291 1.82 -0.61 1.98
CA TYR A 291 2.01 -1.72 2.92
C TYR A 291 3.29 -1.48 3.73
N LEU A 292 3.21 -1.63 5.06
CA LEU A 292 4.36 -1.44 5.94
C LEU A 292 4.90 -2.76 6.48
N ARG A 293 4.03 -3.57 7.06
CA ARG A 293 4.39 -4.83 7.73
C ARG A 293 3.18 -5.67 8.08
N ASP A 294 3.44 -6.93 8.39
CA ASP A 294 2.51 -7.79 9.11
C ASP A 294 2.42 -7.35 10.59
N ASN A 295 1.37 -7.80 11.28
CA ASN A 295 1.14 -7.52 12.71
C ASN A 295 2.10 -8.29 13.60
#